data_AF-A0A3Q0J1N5-F1
#
_entry.id   AF-A0A3Q0J1N5-F1
#
_cell.length_a   1.000
_cell.length_b   1.000
_cell.length_c   1.000
_cell.angle_alpha   90.00
_cell.angle_beta   90.00
_cell.angle_gamma   90.00
#
_symmetry.space_group_name_H-M   'P 1'
#
loop_
_entity.id
_entity.type
_entity.pdbx_description
1 polymer ?
#
loop_
_entity_poly.entity_id
_entity_poly.type
_entity_poly.pdbx_seq_one_letter_code
_entity_poly.pdbx_strand_id
1 'polypeptide(L)' 'MPTGHRNCKLFITHGGIHSSMEAVYHGVPVVMMPGFSDQHQNCKLMEEKGMGLITPHETITGDILYITIREVLNNPR' A
#
# COMPACT_ATOMS: atom_id res chain seq x y z
N MET A 1 4.03 -12.64 10.12
CA MET A 1 4.07 -11.55 9.13
C MET A 1 2.73 -11.57 8.40
N PRO A 2 1.86 -10.57 8.60
CA PRO A 2 0.52 -10.47 7.96
C PRO A 2 0.49 -10.67 6.44
N THR A 3 1.53 -10.30 5.68
CA THR A 3 1.58 -10.50 4.22
C THR A 3 2.06 -11.90 3.81
N GLY A 4 2.57 -12.71 4.75
CA GLY A 4 3.09 -14.06 4.48
C GLY A 4 2.05 -15.14 4.25
N HIS A 5 0.76 -14.82 4.37
CA HIS A 5 -0.34 -15.78 4.14
C HIS A 5 -0.76 -15.79 2.66
N ARG A 6 -0.91 -16.98 2.05
CA ARG A 6 -1.25 -17.12 0.60
C ARG A 6 -2.56 -16.44 0.16
N ASN A 7 -3.47 -16.24 1.11
CA ASN A 7 -4.75 -15.56 0.86
C ASN A 7 -4.69 -14.05 1.12
N CYS A 8 -3.56 -13.51 1.59
CA CYS A 8 -3.34 -12.07 1.63
C CYS A 8 -3.12 -11.58 0.19
N LYS A 9 -4.06 -10.78 -0.32
CA LYS A 9 -4.03 -10.28 -1.71
C LYS A 9 -3.66 -8.80 -1.80
N LEU A 10 -3.81 -8.07 -0.71
CA LEU A 10 -3.55 -6.65 -0.62
C LEU A 10 -3.23 -6.30 0.83
N PHE A 11 -2.34 -5.34 1.03
CA PHE A 11 -1.96 -4.86 2.35
C PHE A 11 -2.12 -3.35 2.45
N ILE A 12 -2.91 -2.90 3.42
CA ILE A 12 -3.09 -1.48 3.70
C ILE A 12 -2.10 -1.08 4.79
N THR A 13 -1.25 -0.08 4.54
CA THR A 13 -0.21 0.35 5.47
C THR A 13 0.03 1.85 5.44
N HIS A 14 0.54 2.39 6.54
CA HIS A 14 1.08 3.74 6.61
C HIS A 14 2.44 3.94 5.89
N GLY A 15 3.06 2.89 5.35
CA GLY A 15 4.38 3.01 4.69
C GLY A 15 5.56 3.08 5.65
N GLY A 16 5.42 2.58 6.88
CA GLY A 16 6.56 2.32 7.74
C GLY A 16 7.52 1.30 7.12
N ILE A 17 8.82 1.50 7.28
CA ILE A 17 9.86 0.74 6.57
C ILE A 17 9.73 -0.80 6.71
N HIS A 18 9.37 -1.29 7.90
CA HIS A 18 9.19 -2.73 8.13
C HIS A 18 7.97 -3.28 7.38
N SER A 19 6.86 -2.54 7.36
CA SER A 19 5.67 -2.91 6.60
C SER A 19 5.93 -2.91 5.09
N SER A 20 6.69 -1.92 4.61
CA SER A 20 7.13 -1.84 3.22
C SER A 20 8.00 -3.03 2.84
N MET A 21 8.97 -3.39 3.68
CA MET A 21 9.82 -4.57 3.47
C MET A 21 9.02 -5.87 3.45
N GLU A 22 8.03 -6.02 4.34
CA GLU A 22 7.16 -7.20 4.39
C GLU A 22 6.32 -7.36 3.12
N ALA A 23 5.77 -6.24 2.61
CA ALA A 23 5.01 -6.21 1.37
C ALA A 23 5.87 -6.56 0.16
N VAL A 24 7.06 -5.99 0.07
CA VAL A 24 8.03 -6.27 -0.99
C VAL A 24 8.50 -7.72 -0.95
N TYR A 25 8.85 -8.23 0.22
CA TYR A 25 9.34 -9.61 0.38
C TYR A 25 8.31 -10.65 -0.04
N HIS A 26 7.03 -10.42 0.27
CA HIS A 26 5.95 -11.34 -0.09
C HIS A 26 5.26 -11.03 -1.43
N GLY A 27 5.68 -9.97 -2.13
CA GLY A 27 5.08 -9.56 -3.41
C GLY A 27 3.60 -9.19 -3.27
N VAL A 28 3.19 -8.66 -2.11
CA VAL A 28 1.80 -8.26 -1.87
C VAL A 28 1.66 -6.78 -2.21
N PRO A 29 0.73 -6.42 -3.11
CA PRO A 29 0.54 -5.03 -3.48
C PRO A 29 -0.10 -4.23 -2.33
N VAL A 30 0.17 -2.93 -2.30
CA VAL A 30 -0.17 -2.08 -1.14
C VAL A 30 -1.08 -0.89 -1.46
N VAL A 31 -1.91 -0.54 -0.48
CA VAL A 31 -2.56 0.77 -0.40
C VAL A 31 -1.91 1.52 0.75
N MET A 32 -1.39 2.71 0.46
CA MET A 32 -0.50 3.41 1.36
C MET A 32 -1.13 4.70 1.88
N MET A 33 -1.24 4.84 3.20
CA MET A 33 -1.82 6.02 3.88
C MET A 33 -0.78 6.64 4.81
N PRO A 34 0.19 7.40 4.29
CA PRO A 34 1.28 7.95 5.10
C PRO A 34 0.70 8.86 6.20
N GLY A 35 1.13 8.63 7.44
CA GLY A 35 0.73 9.44 8.60
C GLY A 35 1.71 10.58 8.86
N PHE A 36 3.01 10.28 8.96
CA PHE A 36 3.99 11.29 9.35
C PHE A 36 5.42 10.96 8.90
N SER A 37 6.25 12.01 8.77
CA SER A 37 7.71 11.91 8.59
C SER A 37 8.11 11.06 7.36
N ASP A 38 9.04 10.12 7.56
CA ASP A 38 9.64 9.22 6.59
C ASP A 38 8.64 8.36 5.81
N GLN A 39 7.46 8.11 6.37
CA GLN A 39 6.37 7.37 5.72
C GLN A 39 6.02 7.95 4.34
N HIS A 40 6.05 9.27 4.17
CA HIS A 40 5.77 9.91 2.87
C HIS A 40 6.79 9.51 1.81
N GLN A 41 8.07 9.49 2.18
CA GLN A 41 9.15 9.13 1.26
C GLN A 41 9.12 7.63 0.94
N ASN A 42 8.87 6.79 1.94
CA ASN A 42 8.72 5.36 1.76
C ASN A 42 7.54 5.02 0.83
N CYS A 43 6.38 5.63 1.05
CA CYS A 43 5.20 5.47 0.22
C CYS A 43 5.47 5.88 -1.24
N LYS A 44 6.12 7.03 -1.44
CA LYS A 44 6.47 7.51 -2.78
C LYS A 44 7.41 6.54 -3.50
N LEU A 45 8.44 6.04 -2.82
CA LEU A 45 9.35 5.04 -3.38
C LEU A 45 8.62 3.74 -3.75
N MET A 46 7.68 3.30 -2.93
CA MET A 46 6.88 2.10 -3.21
C MET A 46 5.95 2.30 -4.41
N GLU A 47 5.30 3.45 -4.51
CA GLU A 47 4.44 3.81 -5.65
C GLU A 47 5.25 3.90 -6.96
N GLU A 48 6.43 4.54 -6.93
CA GLU A 48 7.36 4.59 -8.07
C GLU A 48 7.83 3.21 -8.52
N LYS A 49 7.90 2.24 -7.59
CA LYS A 49 8.23 0.84 -7.88
C LYS A 49 7.04 0.00 -8.34
N GLY A 50 5.87 0.60 -8.55
CA GLY A 50 4.65 -0.09 -8.99
C GLY A 50 4.02 -0.99 -7.92
N MET A 51 4.46 -0.88 -6.66
CA MET A 51 4.01 -1.77 -5.59
C MET A 51 2.59 -1.45 -5.10
N GLY A 52 2.05 -0.27 -5.43
CA GLY A 52 0.78 0.17 -4.89
C GLY A 52 0.46 1.63 -5.17
N LEU A 53 -0.59 2.13 -4.51
CA LEU A 53 -1.06 3.51 -4.65
C LEU A 53 -1.11 4.22 -3.29
N ILE A 54 -0.81 5.52 -3.31
CA ILE A 54 -0.94 6.39 -2.14
C ILE A 54 -2.37 6.92 -2.05
N THR A 55 -2.96 6.87 -0.86
CA THR A 55 -4.26 7.48 -0.55
C THR A 55 -4.09 8.36 0.70
N PRO A 56 -4.14 9.70 0.56
CA PRO A 56 -3.99 10.61 1.69
C PRO A 56 -5.11 10.42 2.72
N HIS A 57 -4.76 10.52 4.00
CA HIS A 57 -5.73 10.35 5.09
C HIS A 57 -6.79 11.47 5.09
N GLU A 58 -6.46 12.66 4.60
CA GLU A 58 -7.33 13.83 4.57
C GLU A 58 -8.47 13.71 3.56
N THR A 59 -8.27 12.92 2.49
CA THR A 59 -9.21 12.82 1.37
C THR A 59 -9.91 11.47 1.31
N ILE A 60 -9.57 10.53 2.19
CA ILE A 60 -10.08 9.17 2.09
C ILE A 60 -11.57 9.10 2.49
N THR A 61 -12.34 8.42 1.64
CA THR A 61 -13.71 8.00 1.91
C THR A 61 -13.82 6.49 1.69
N GLY A 62 -14.92 5.88 2.11
CA GLY A 62 -15.17 4.45 1.84
C GLY A 62 -15.16 4.14 0.34
N ASP A 63 -15.72 5.02 -0.48
CA ASP A 63 -15.76 4.85 -1.93
C ASP A 63 -14.37 4.97 -2.56
N ILE A 64 -13.59 5.97 -2.15
CA ILE A 64 -12.21 6.15 -2.63
C ILE A 64 -11.36 4.93 -2.26
N LEU A 65 -11.46 4.46 -1.01
CA LEU A 65 -10.72 3.28 -0.57
C LEU A 65 -11.13 2.04 -1.38
N TYR A 66 -12.43 1.84 -1.62
CA TYR A 66 -12.92 0.73 -2.43
C TYR A 66 -12.37 0.77 -3.86
N ILE A 67 -12.42 1.94 -4.51
CA ILE A 67 -11.90 2.13 -5.87
C ILE A 67 -10.40 1.88 -5.91
N THR A 68 -9.62 2.44 -4.96
CA THR A 68 -8.17 2.24 -4.90
C THR A 68 -7.81 0.77 -4.68
N ILE A 69 -8.52 0.06 -3.79
CA ILE A 69 -8.31 -1.39 -3.59
C ILE A 69 -8.56 -2.16 -4.88
N ARG A 70 -9.63 -1.83 -5.61
CA ARG A 70 -9.96 -2.46 -6.89
C ARG A 70 -8.90 -2.17 -7.95
N GLU A 71 -8.39 -0.95 -8.01
CA GLU A 71 -7.34 -0.56 -8.94
C GLU A 71 -6.05 -1.35 -8.66
N VAL A 72 -5.59 -1.35 -7.42
CA VAL A 72 -4.36 -2.06 -7.01
C VAL A 72 -4.44 -3.57 -7.25
N LEU A 73 -5.63 -4.18 -7.07
CA LEU A 73 -5.82 -5.62 -7.26
C LEU A 73 -5.97 -6.04 -8.73
N ASN A 74 -6.55 -5.19 -9.58
CA ASN A 74 -6.92 -5.57 -10.95
C ASN A 74 -6.04 -4.96 -12.03
N ASN A 75 -5.19 -3.97 -11.69
CA ASN A 75 -4.30 -3.29 -12.63
C ASN A 75 -2.84 -3.34 -12.13
N PRO A 76 -2.18 -4.52 -12.19
CA PRO A 76 -0.78 -4.64 -11.79
C PRO A 76 0.11 -3.77 -12.70
N ARG A 77 0.97 -2.96 -12.08
CA ARG A 77 1.93 -2.04 -12.75
C ARG A 77 3.35 -2.60 -12.78
#